data_AF-A0A3B0RZR3-F1
#
_entry.id   AF-A0A3B0RZR3-F1
#
_cell.length_a   1.000
_cell.length_b   1.000
_cell.length_c   1.000
_cell.angle_alpha   90.00
_cell.angle_beta   90.00
_cell.angle_gamma   90.00
#
_symmetry.space_group_name_H-M   'P 1'
#
loop_
_entity.id
_entity.type
_entity.pdbx_description
1 polymer ?
#
loop_
_entity_poly.entity_id
_entity_poly.type
_entity_poly.pdbx_seq_one_letter_code
_entity_poly.pdbx_strand_id
1 'polypeptide(L)'
;SPVASMKDLQAEGWDAIFVGSGAPKGKDLNLPGRDVAAGIHIGIDWLESVAFEHTKAIGKNVLIIGVGNTAMDCCRTSLRLGAKSVKVMARKPRAFFKASEWELEDAEEENIDIIVNHSPKSFVGKTAN
;
A
#
# COMPACT_ATOMS: atom_id res chain seq x y z
N SER A 1 -11.75 -25.16 -2.19
CA SER A 1 -10.69 -25.67 -1.31
C SER A 1 -9.34 -25.15 -1.77
N PRO A 2 -8.41 -24.80 -0.87
CA PRO A 2 -7.07 -24.37 -1.28
C PRO A 2 -6.35 -25.49 -2.03
N VAL A 3 -5.61 -25.13 -3.09
CA VAL A 3 -4.73 -26.06 -3.82
C VAL A 3 -3.44 -26.23 -3.02
N ALA A 4 -3.18 -27.43 -2.51
CA ALA A 4 -2.00 -27.72 -1.70
C ALA A 4 -0.80 -28.23 -2.52
N SER A 5 -1.04 -28.80 -3.70
CA SER A 5 -0.02 -29.45 -4.52
C SER A 5 -0.42 -29.44 -5.99
N MET A 6 0.46 -28.94 -6.85
CA MET A 6 0.29 -28.99 -8.31
C MET A 6 0.42 -30.42 -8.84
N LYS A 7 1.15 -31.29 -8.12
CA LYS A 7 1.31 -32.70 -8.47
C LYS A 7 0.01 -33.47 -8.27
N ASP A 8 -0.79 -33.09 -7.27
CA ASP A 8 -2.07 -33.73 -7.00
C ASP A 8 -3.06 -33.39 -8.12
N LEU A 9 -3.04 -32.14 -8.61
CA LEU A 9 -3.76 -31.75 -9.81
C LEU A 9 -3.30 -32.56 -11.04
N GLN A 10 -2.00 -32.79 -11.25
CA GLN A 10 -1.57 -33.65 -12.34
C GLN A 10 -2.08 -35.10 -12.19
N ALA A 11 -2.14 -35.62 -10.97
CA ALA A 11 -2.64 -36.97 -10.69
C ALA A 11 -4.16 -37.11 -10.90
N GLU A 12 -4.92 -36.02 -10.81
CA GLU A 12 -6.34 -35.97 -11.16
C GLU A 12 -6.61 -36.01 -12.67
N GLY A 13 -5.57 -35.91 -13.51
CA GLY A 13 -5.67 -36.04 -14.97
C GLY A 13 -5.80 -34.71 -15.73
N TRP A 14 -5.44 -33.59 -15.11
CA TRP A 14 -5.44 -32.28 -15.78
C TRP A 14 -4.26 -32.17 -16.78
N ASP A 15 -4.55 -31.79 -18.04
CA ASP A 15 -3.53 -31.66 -19.11
C ASP A 15 -2.60 -30.44 -18.95
N ALA A 16 -3.07 -29.39 -18.27
CA ALA A 16 -2.33 -28.15 -18.04
C ALA A 16 -2.77 -27.48 -16.75
N ILE A 17 -1.87 -26.69 -16.13
CA ILE A 17 -2.18 -25.91 -14.93
C ILE A 17 -1.72 -24.47 -15.12
N PHE A 18 -2.63 -23.52 -14.87
CA PHE A 18 -2.36 -22.09 -14.86
C PHE A 18 -2.32 -21.55 -13.43
N VAL A 19 -1.26 -20.81 -13.09
CA VAL A 19 -1.11 -20.17 -11.77
C VAL A 19 -1.35 -18.67 -11.91
N GLY A 20 -2.56 -18.25 -11.54
CA GLY A 20 -3.01 -16.85 -11.57
C GLY A 20 -3.22 -16.23 -10.19
N SER A 21 -2.49 -16.67 -9.16
CA SER A 21 -2.72 -16.26 -7.76
C SER A 21 -2.40 -14.78 -7.48
N GLY A 22 -1.77 -14.07 -8.43
CA GLY A 22 -1.28 -12.71 -8.23
C GLY A 22 -0.24 -12.61 -7.11
N ALA A 23 -0.07 -11.39 -6.57
CA ALA A 23 0.83 -11.08 -5.46
C ALA A 23 0.08 -10.33 -4.35
N PRO A 24 -0.72 -11.03 -3.52
CA PRO A 24 -1.61 -10.38 -2.55
C PRO A 24 -0.89 -9.83 -1.32
N LYS A 25 0.36 -10.23 -1.07
CA LYS A 25 1.09 -9.82 0.13
C LYS A 25 1.79 -8.48 -0.08
N GLY A 26 1.36 -7.46 0.66
CA GLY A 26 2.06 -6.20 0.75
C GLY A 26 3.42 -6.32 1.44
N LYS A 27 4.33 -5.38 1.15
CA LYS A 27 5.65 -5.33 1.78
C LYS A 27 5.59 -4.49 3.05
N ASP A 28 5.94 -5.09 4.18
CA ASP A 28 6.07 -4.37 5.45
C ASP A 28 7.46 -3.74 5.62
N LEU A 29 7.54 -2.72 6.47
CA LEU A 29 8.76 -2.06 6.93
C LEU A 29 9.12 -2.54 8.33
N ASN A 30 10.16 -3.36 8.42
CA ASN A 30 10.74 -3.75 9.69
C ASN A 30 11.69 -2.64 10.17
N LEU A 31 11.15 -1.68 10.93
CA LEU A 31 11.88 -0.57 11.55
C LEU A 31 11.50 -0.48 13.04
N PRO A 32 12.35 0.12 13.89
CA PRO A 32 12.02 0.36 15.29
C PRO A 32 10.66 1.07 15.46
N GLY A 33 9.85 0.60 16.41
CA GLY A 33 8.53 1.15 16.72
C GLY A 33 7.39 0.69 15.79
N ARG A 34 7.64 -0.27 14.88
CA ARG A 34 6.61 -0.79 13.96
C ARG A 34 5.39 -1.39 14.67
N ASP A 35 5.56 -1.81 15.91
CA ASP A 35 4.56 -2.34 16.84
C ASP A 35 3.63 -1.27 17.44
N VAL A 36 3.90 0.02 17.23
CA VAL A 36 2.96 1.11 17.53
C VAL A 36 1.75 0.98 16.60
N ALA A 37 0.76 0.19 16.99
CA ALA A 37 -0.25 -0.33 16.08
C ALA A 37 -1.21 0.72 15.51
N ALA A 38 -1.49 1.80 16.25
CA ALA A 38 -2.55 2.73 15.87
C ALA A 38 -2.18 3.54 14.62
N GLY A 39 -2.93 3.34 13.53
CA GLY A 39 -2.84 4.12 12.30
C GLY A 39 -1.72 3.72 11.34
N ILE A 40 -1.06 2.57 11.54
CA ILE A 40 -0.09 2.00 10.58
C ILE A 40 -0.78 0.88 9.80
N HIS A 41 -0.78 0.99 8.48
CA HIS A 41 -1.41 0.02 7.58
C HIS A 41 -0.50 -0.41 6.44
N ILE A 42 -0.67 -1.65 5.98
CA ILE A 42 -0.13 -2.09 4.70
C ILE A 42 -1.06 -1.59 3.61
N GLY A 43 -0.51 -0.94 2.58
CA GLY A 43 -1.31 -0.23 1.57
C GLY A 43 -2.34 -1.10 0.85
N ILE A 44 -1.97 -2.34 0.45
CA ILE A 44 -2.90 -3.24 -0.24
C ILE A 44 -4.05 -3.69 0.68
N ASP A 45 -3.75 -4.09 1.91
CA ASP A 45 -4.74 -4.48 2.92
C ASP A 45 -5.68 -3.31 3.29
N TRP A 46 -5.12 -2.10 3.34
CA TRP A 46 -5.90 -0.89 3.62
C TRP A 46 -6.84 -0.53 2.48
N LEU A 47 -6.37 -0.55 1.23
CA LEU A 47 -7.20 -0.33 0.06
C LEU A 47 -8.31 -1.38 -0.04
N GLU A 48 -8.00 -2.64 0.24
CA GLU A 48 -8.99 -3.72 0.33
C GLU A 48 -10.05 -3.41 1.40
N SER A 49 -9.63 -3.00 2.60
CA SER A 49 -10.54 -2.58 3.68
C SER A 49 -11.46 -1.42 3.29
N VAL A 50 -10.96 -0.46 2.51
CA VAL A 50 -11.77 0.65 1.98
C VAL A 50 -12.75 0.15 0.91
N ALA A 51 -12.28 -0.70 -0.02
CA ALA A 51 -13.10 -1.24 -1.10
C ALA A 51 -14.27 -2.09 -0.59
N PHE A 52 -14.08 -2.82 0.52
CA PHE A 52 -15.14 -3.58 1.20
C PHE A 52 -15.91 -2.77 2.27
N GLU A 53 -15.77 -1.43 2.26
CA GLU A 53 -16.45 -0.50 3.16
C GLU A 53 -16.20 -0.72 4.66
N HIS A 54 -15.15 -1.44 5.03
CA HIS A 54 -14.73 -1.61 6.43
C HIS A 54 -14.04 -0.36 6.98
N THR A 55 -13.37 0.40 6.11
CA THR A 55 -12.76 1.70 6.45
C THR A 55 -13.51 2.82 5.76
N LYS A 56 -14.09 3.75 6.54
CA LYS A 56 -14.91 4.88 6.02
C LYS A 56 -14.36 6.26 6.32
N ALA A 57 -13.26 6.34 7.07
CA ALA A 57 -12.60 7.59 7.43
C ALA A 57 -11.10 7.36 7.64
N ILE A 58 -10.33 8.43 7.55
CA ILE A 58 -8.90 8.44 7.85
C ILE A 58 -8.52 9.64 8.73
N GLY A 59 -7.32 9.60 9.31
CA GLY A 59 -6.76 10.75 10.03
C GLY A 59 -6.59 11.98 9.16
N LYS A 60 -6.47 13.16 9.80
CA LYS A 60 -6.32 14.45 9.09
C LYS A 60 -5.02 14.56 8.30
N ASN A 61 -3.94 14.00 8.82
CA ASN A 61 -2.61 14.02 8.22
C ASN A 61 -2.19 12.59 7.91
N VAL A 62 -1.92 12.30 6.64
CA VAL A 62 -1.60 10.95 6.16
C VAL A 62 -0.24 10.98 5.45
N LEU A 63 0.62 10.02 5.82
CA LEU A 63 1.90 9.80 5.17
C LEU A 63 1.89 8.40 4.53
N ILE A 64 2.10 8.36 3.22
CA ILE A 64 2.24 7.14 2.44
C ILE A 64 3.74 6.91 2.20
N ILE A 65 4.20 5.68 2.37
CA ILE A 65 5.61 5.31 2.15
C ILE A 65 5.70 4.37 0.96
N GLY A 66 6.21 4.87 -0.17
CA GLY A 66 6.26 4.12 -1.44
C GLY A 66 5.92 5.00 -2.64
N VAL A 67 6.27 4.54 -3.84
CA VAL A 67 6.09 5.28 -5.11
C VAL A 67 5.73 4.36 -6.28
N GLY A 68 4.88 3.36 -6.01
CA GLY A 68 4.23 2.55 -7.03
C GLY A 68 2.73 2.85 -7.06
N ASN A 69 1.97 2.16 -7.91
CA ASN A 69 0.54 2.47 -8.09
C ASN A 69 -0.28 2.38 -6.80
N THR A 70 -0.03 1.33 -6.01
CA THR A 70 -0.65 1.19 -4.67
C THR A 70 -0.43 2.41 -3.78
N ALA A 71 0.71 3.10 -3.90
CA ALA A 71 0.97 4.31 -3.14
C ALA A 71 0.12 5.49 -3.65
N MET A 72 -0.01 5.65 -4.97
CA MET A 72 -0.84 6.70 -5.57
C MET A 72 -2.31 6.50 -5.22
N ASP A 73 -2.80 5.26 -5.33
CA ASP A 73 -4.16 4.88 -4.90
C ASP A 73 -4.39 5.18 -3.42
N CYS A 74 -3.43 4.84 -2.55
CA CYS A 74 -3.52 5.16 -1.12
C CYS A 74 -3.65 6.67 -0.90
N CYS A 75 -2.89 7.49 -1.63
CA CYS A 75 -2.94 8.93 -1.49
C CYS A 75 -4.30 9.50 -1.87
N ARG A 76 -4.78 9.17 -3.07
CA ARG A 76 -6.05 9.69 -3.60
C ARG A 76 -7.23 9.19 -2.78
N THR A 77 -7.21 7.92 -2.38
CA THR A 77 -8.24 7.32 -1.50
C THR A 77 -8.26 8.03 -0.14
N SER A 78 -7.10 8.37 0.42
CA SER A 78 -7.02 9.13 1.69
C SER A 78 -7.73 10.48 1.59
N LEU A 79 -7.59 11.18 0.46
CA LEU A 79 -8.31 12.44 0.21
C LEU A 79 -9.83 12.23 0.19
N ARG A 80 -10.33 11.17 -0.47
CA ARG A 80 -11.78 10.84 -0.51
C ARG A 80 -12.32 10.53 0.88
N LEU A 81 -11.52 9.90 1.73
CA LEU A 81 -11.89 9.56 3.11
C LEU A 81 -11.75 10.74 4.09
N GLY A 82 -11.47 11.95 3.59
CA GLY A 82 -11.53 13.19 4.35
C GLY A 82 -10.20 13.67 4.95
N ALA A 83 -9.07 13.11 4.52
CA ALA A 83 -7.75 13.64 4.87
C ALA A 83 -7.63 15.13 4.48
N LYS A 84 -6.88 15.90 5.27
CA LYS A 84 -6.62 17.33 5.05
C LYS A 84 -5.23 17.60 4.49
N SER A 85 -4.29 16.72 4.81
CA SER A 85 -2.93 16.75 4.25
C SER A 85 -2.51 15.33 3.96
N VAL A 86 -2.12 15.09 2.70
CA VAL A 86 -1.64 13.79 2.23
C VAL A 86 -0.25 13.99 1.64
N LYS A 87 0.70 13.19 2.10
CA LYS A 87 2.09 13.20 1.62
C LYS A 87 2.51 11.81 1.20
N VAL A 88 3.35 11.73 0.18
CA VAL A 88 3.98 10.49 -0.24
C VAL A 88 5.50 10.61 -0.18
N MET A 89 6.13 9.66 0.48
CA MET A 89 7.58 9.63 0.70
C MET A 89 8.25 8.61 -0.21
N ALA A 90 9.27 9.07 -0.93
CA ALA A 90 10.14 8.28 -1.77
C ALA A 90 11.56 8.23 -1.21
N ARG A 91 12.12 7.02 -1.14
CA ARG A 91 13.52 6.81 -0.73
C ARG A 91 14.55 7.32 -1.74
N LYS A 92 14.14 7.53 -2.99
CA LYS A 92 14.99 7.86 -4.14
C LYS A 92 14.38 9.03 -4.93
N PRO A 93 15.12 9.64 -5.88
CA PRO A 93 14.59 10.66 -6.78
C PRO A 93 13.47 10.12 -7.70
N ARG A 94 12.74 11.04 -8.34
CA ARG A 94 11.62 10.75 -9.27
C ARG A 94 11.95 9.74 -10.37
N ALA A 95 13.18 9.73 -10.87
CA ALA A 95 13.65 8.78 -11.89
C ALA A 95 13.55 7.30 -11.48
N PHE A 96 13.31 7.00 -10.19
CA PHE A 96 13.13 5.65 -9.67
C PHE A 96 11.67 5.33 -9.30
N PHE A 97 10.74 6.20 -9.63
CA PHE A 97 9.32 5.96 -9.36
C PHE A 97 8.84 4.82 -10.24
N LYS A 98 7.93 4.01 -9.69
CA LYS A 98 7.37 2.84 -10.37
C LYS A 98 5.92 3.06 -10.79
N ALA A 99 5.28 4.10 -10.25
CA ALA A 99 3.95 4.52 -10.66
C ALA A 99 3.96 4.89 -12.15
N SER A 100 2.85 4.61 -12.84
CA SER A 100 2.65 5.14 -14.18
C SER A 100 2.64 6.67 -14.14
N GLU A 101 3.09 7.30 -15.23
CA GLU A 101 3.15 8.76 -15.32
C GLU A 101 1.79 9.40 -15.07
N TRP A 102 0.73 8.86 -15.68
CA TRP A 102 -0.64 9.34 -15.48
C TRP A 102 -1.13 9.29 -14.02
N GLU A 103 -0.70 8.30 -13.23
CA GLU A 103 -1.15 8.18 -11.84
C GLU A 103 -0.42 9.17 -10.96
N LEU A 104 0.83 9.46 -11.31
CA LEU A 104 1.63 10.47 -10.65
C LEU A 104 1.08 11.87 -10.95
N GLU A 105 0.71 12.13 -12.21
CA GLU A 105 0.07 13.38 -12.64
C GLU A 105 -1.26 13.60 -11.89
N ASP A 106 -2.15 12.60 -11.91
CA ASP A 106 -3.42 12.63 -11.15
C ASP A 106 -3.19 12.93 -9.66
N ALA A 107 -2.16 12.31 -9.05
CA ALA A 107 -1.85 12.54 -7.65
C ALA A 107 -1.35 13.97 -7.39
N GLU A 108 -0.55 14.52 -8.28
CA GLU A 108 -0.03 15.89 -8.19
C GLU A 108 -1.12 16.95 -8.41
N GLU A 109 -2.03 16.73 -9.36
CA GLU A 109 -3.21 17.58 -9.59
C GLU A 109 -4.12 17.65 -8.36
N GLU A 110 -4.18 16.58 -7.58
CA GLU A 110 -4.91 16.51 -6.32
C GLU A 110 -4.13 17.09 -5.11
N ASN A 111 -3.00 17.74 -5.36
CA ASN A 111 -2.16 18.41 -4.36
C ASN A 111 -1.52 17.45 -3.33
N ILE A 112 -1.16 16.24 -3.75
CA ILE A 112 -0.38 15.33 -2.91
C ILE A 112 1.08 15.80 -2.85
N ASP A 113 1.61 16.00 -1.64
CA ASP A 113 2.99 16.47 -1.43
C ASP A 113 3.99 15.30 -1.55
N ILE A 114 4.88 15.37 -2.55
CA ILE A 114 5.85 14.32 -2.87
C ILE A 114 7.22 14.65 -2.26
N ILE A 115 7.59 13.90 -1.23
CA ILE A 115 8.88 14.03 -0.55
C ILE A 115 9.86 13.00 -1.13
N VAL A 116 10.84 13.47 -1.88
CA VAL A 116 11.89 12.61 -2.48
C VAL A 116 13.15 12.55 -1.63
N ASN A 117 13.99 11.52 -1.84
CA ASN A 117 15.26 11.31 -1.14
C ASN A 117 15.13 11.19 0.39
N HIS A 118 14.00 10.70 0.88
CA HIS A 118 13.74 10.51 2.30
C HIS A 118 13.46 9.05 2.61
N SER A 119 14.20 8.52 3.59
CA SER A 119 13.99 7.17 4.09
C SER A 119 13.52 7.21 5.54
N PRO A 120 12.45 6.49 5.91
CA PRO A 120 12.01 6.39 7.29
C PRO A 120 13.07 5.65 8.13
N LYS A 121 13.23 6.07 9.40
CA LYS A 121 14.18 5.47 10.35
C LYS A 121 13.49 4.68 11.45
N SER A 122 12.37 5.18 11.94
CA SER A 122 11.58 4.58 13.01
C SER A 122 10.15 5.10 12.97
N PHE A 123 9.25 4.36 13.61
CA PHE A 123 7.91 4.81 13.94
C PHE A 123 7.92 5.34 15.37
N VAL A 124 7.26 6.47 15.60
CA VAL A 124 7.17 7.12 16.91
C VAL A 124 5.71 7.40 17.19
N GLY A 125 5.21 6.92 18.32
CA GLY A 125 3.84 7.18 18.75
C GLY A 125 3.62 6.70 20.18
N LYS A 126 2.43 6.95 20.70
CA LYS A 126 2.02 6.41 21.99
C LYS A 126 1.51 4.99 21.77
N THR A 127 2.03 4.05 22.55
CA THR A 127 1.47 2.69 22.62
C THR A 127 0.00 2.82 23.00
N ALA A 128 -0.87 2.01 22.39
CA ALA A 128 -2.25 1.88 22.87
C ALA A 128 -2.19 1.35 24.31
N ASN A 129 -2.70 2.13 25.26
CA ASN A 129 -2.93 1.66 26.64
C ASN A 129 -4.01 0.59 26.65
#